data_AF-A0A9P0J2P4-F1
#
_entry.id   AF-A0A9P0J2P4-F1
#
_cell.length_a   1.000
_cell.length_b   1.000
_cell.length_c   1.000
_cell.angle_alpha   90.00
_cell.angle_beta   90.00
_cell.angle_gamma   90.00
#
_symmetry.space_group_name_H-M   'P 1'
#
loop_
_entity.id
_entity.type
_entity.pdbx_description
1 polymer ?
#
loop_
_entity_poly.entity_id
_entity_poly.type
_entity_poly.pdbx_seq_one_letter_code
_entity_poly.pdbx_strand_id
1 'polypeptide(L)'
;MNTTRGEHFLLNNDENKNVIIFSCEKNLHFLSNVENVYVDGMFKYSARFFEQMFTIHGYKNDHYVPLVFCLLVDKSKHTYAFVFKKITE
;
A
#
# COMPACT_ATOMS: atom_id res chain seq x y z
N MET A 1 6.70 -12.72 -4.31
CA MET A 1 6.00 -12.98 -3.03
C MET A 1 4.55 -13.29 -3.38
N ASN A 2 3.95 -14.33 -2.79
CA ASN A 2 2.57 -14.72 -3.09
C ASN A 2 1.72 -14.69 -1.82
N THR A 3 0.42 -14.45 -1.95
CA THR A 3 -0.54 -14.62 -0.85
C THR A 3 -0.70 -16.10 -0.50
N THR A 4 -1.36 -16.39 0.63
CA THR A 4 -1.76 -17.77 1.00
C THR A 4 -2.71 -18.42 -0.01
N ARG A 5 -3.27 -17.63 -0.93
CA ARG A 5 -4.13 -18.09 -2.03
C ARG A 5 -3.40 -18.18 -3.37
N GLY A 6 -2.07 -18.02 -3.38
CA GLY A 6 -1.24 -18.12 -4.58
C GLY A 6 -1.26 -16.89 -5.49
N GLU A 7 -1.81 -15.76 -5.03
CA GLU A 7 -1.89 -14.52 -5.83
C GLU A 7 -0.57 -13.75 -5.72
N HIS A 8 -0.10 -13.15 -6.81
CA HIS A 8 1.11 -12.32 -6.77
C HIS A 8 0.89 -11.13 -5.82
N PHE A 9 1.80 -10.96 -4.85
CA PHE A 9 1.67 -9.98 -3.76
C PHE A 9 2.90 -9.06 -3.70
N LEU A 10 3.31 -8.53 -4.84
CA LEU A 10 4.29 -7.46 -4.97
C LEU A 10 3.85 -6.61 -6.15
N LEU A 11 3.24 -5.47 -5.90
CA LEU A 11 2.68 -4.62 -6.95
C LEU A 11 3.78 -3.81 -7.64
N ASN A 12 4.71 -3.25 -6.85
CA ASN A 12 5.78 -2.42 -7.37
C ASN A 12 7.02 -2.53 -6.47
N ASN A 13 8.20 -2.60 -7.07
CA ASN A 13 9.49 -2.48 -6.40
C ASN A 13 10.35 -1.51 -7.20
N ASP A 14 10.30 -0.21 -6.88
CA ASP A 14 11.02 0.83 -7.60
C ASP A 14 12.28 1.22 -6.83
N GLU A 15 13.42 0.81 -7.35
CA GLU A 15 14.74 1.08 -6.76
C GLU A 15 15.15 2.57 -6.87
N ASN A 16 14.67 3.28 -7.90
CA ASN A 16 15.01 4.69 -8.09
C ASN A 16 14.28 5.58 -7.09
N LYS A 17 13.03 5.23 -6.79
CA LYS A 17 12.19 5.93 -5.81
C LYS A 17 12.34 5.36 -4.40
N ASN A 18 12.98 4.20 -4.24
CA ASN A 18 13.01 3.43 -3.01
C ASN A 18 11.61 3.22 -2.42
N VAL A 19 10.67 2.81 -3.28
CA VAL A 19 9.28 2.55 -2.92
C VAL A 19 8.93 1.11 -3.25
N ILE A 20 8.54 0.37 -2.21
CA ILE A 20 8.01 -0.99 -2.35
C ILE A 20 6.53 -0.97 -2.02
N ILE A 21 5.69 -1.52 -2.89
CA ILE A 21 4.24 -1.58 -2.74
C ILE A 21 3.80 -3.04 -2.81
N PHE A 22 3.10 -3.49 -1.78
CA PHE A 22 2.51 -4.81 -1.67
C PHE A 22 1.00 -4.70 -1.76
N SER A 23 0.43 -5.39 -2.74
CA SER A 23 -1.00 -5.59 -2.95
C SER A 23 -1.16 -6.72 -3.98
N CYS A 24 -2.40 -7.09 -4.27
CA CYS A 24 -2.75 -7.97 -5.39
C CYS A 24 -3.99 -7.41 -6.11
N GLU A 25 -4.30 -7.93 -7.29
CA GLU A 25 -5.45 -7.48 -8.10
C GLU A 25 -6.77 -7.51 -7.32
N LYS A 26 -7.02 -8.55 -6.53
CA LYS A 26 -8.25 -8.64 -5.72
C LYS A 26 -8.33 -7.56 -4.65
N ASN A 27 -7.21 -7.19 -4.04
CA ASN A 27 -7.16 -6.11 -3.06
C ASN A 27 -7.46 -4.76 -3.73
N LEU A 28 -6.86 -4.51 -4.90
CA LEU A 28 -7.11 -3.28 -5.67
C LEU A 28 -8.56 -3.20 -6.16
N HIS A 29 -9.11 -4.32 -6.65
CA HIS A 29 -10.51 -4.41 -7.02
C HIS A 29 -11.43 -4.18 -5.81
N PHE A 30 -11.11 -4.70 -4.63
CA PHE A 30 -11.88 -4.36 -3.43
C PHE A 30 -11.81 -2.86 -3.15
N LEU A 31 -10.61 -2.28 -3.19
CA LEU A 31 -10.37 -0.87 -2.91
C LEU A 31 -11.11 0.05 -3.89
N SER A 32 -11.25 -0.34 -5.16
CA SER A 32 -12.00 0.44 -6.16
C SER A 32 -13.52 0.38 -5.96
N ASN A 33 -14.02 -0.53 -5.12
CA ASN A 33 -15.45 -0.77 -4.88
C ASN A 33 -15.91 -0.31 -3.49
N VAL A 34 -15.06 0.34 -2.69
CA VAL A 34 -15.44 0.92 -1.40
C VAL A 34 -15.68 2.43 -1.53
N GLU A 35 -16.64 2.93 -0.76
CA GLU A 35 -16.97 4.37 -0.74
C GLU A 35 -15.90 5.18 0.01
N ASN A 36 -15.34 4.59 1.08
CA ASN A 36 -14.42 5.26 1.97
C ASN A 36 -13.08 4.52 2.01
N VAL A 37 -12.00 5.29 1.79
CA VAL A 37 -10.62 4.83 1.90
C VAL A 37 -9.95 5.57 3.04
N TYR A 38 -9.23 4.82 3.87
CA TYR A 38 -8.49 5.34 5.01
C TYR A 38 -7.00 5.06 4.81
N VAL A 39 -6.18 5.93 5.35
CA VAL A 39 -4.73 5.89 5.16
C VAL A 39 -4.06 6.05 6.51
N ASP A 40 -3.12 5.16 6.82
CA ASP A 40 -2.36 5.21 8.06
C ASP A 40 -0.85 5.10 7.79
N GLY A 41 -0.08 5.94 8.48
CA GLY A 41 1.38 5.99 8.42
C GLY A 41 1.96 5.54 9.76
N MET A 42 2.49 4.32 9.82
CA MET A 42 3.11 3.79 11.04
C MET A 42 4.60 4.13 11.06
N PHE A 43 4.98 5.05 11.96
CA PHE A 43 6.35 5.57 12.07
C PHE A 43 7.22 4.82 13.09
N LYS A 44 6.62 4.11 14.04
CA LYS A 44 7.32 3.56 15.22
C LYS A 44 8.05 2.23 14.99
N TYR A 45 7.79 1.56 13.86
CA TYR A 45 8.26 0.20 13.56
C TYR A 45 8.66 0.01 12.09
N SER A 46 9.24 1.03 11.45
CA SER A 46 9.71 0.86 10.08
C SER A 46 10.93 -0.06 10.02
N ALA A 47 11.03 -0.85 8.96
CA ALA A 47 12.26 -1.60 8.67
C ALA A 47 13.43 -0.61 8.55
N ARG A 48 14.64 -1.00 8.98
CA ARG A 48 15.82 -0.14 9.16
C ARG A 48 16.13 0.85 8.02
N PHE A 49 15.70 0.54 6.80
CA PHE A 49 15.97 1.33 5.59
C PHE A 49 14.78 2.20 5.13
N PHE A 50 13.66 2.19 5.84
CA PHE A 50 12.46 2.94 5.50
C PHE A 50 12.07 3.86 6.65
N GLU A 51 11.54 5.03 6.31
CA GLU A 51 11.11 6.03 7.29
C GLU A 51 9.68 5.74 7.80
N GLN A 52 8.87 5.03 7.01
CA GLN A 52 7.52 4.66 7.40
C GLN A 52 7.01 3.42 6.66
N MET A 53 6.09 2.72 7.33
CA MET A 53 5.14 1.84 6.66
C MET A 53 3.85 2.62 6.44
N PHE A 54 3.46 2.77 5.18
CA PHE A 54 2.24 3.47 4.76
C PHE A 54 1.21 2.45 4.31
N THR A 55 -0.01 2.54 4.81
CA THR A 55 -1.06 1.54 4.55
C THR A 55 -2.35 2.20 4.08
N ILE A 56 -3.00 1.57 3.11
CA ILE A 56 -4.29 2.00 2.58
C ILE A 56 -5.33 0.95 2.89
N HIS A 57 -6.43 1.39 3.49
CA HIS A 57 -7.49 0.55 4.01
C HIS A 57 -8.80 0.86 3.31
N GLY A 58 -9.54 -0.17 2.96
CA GLY A 58 -10.92 -0.04 2.51
C GLY A 58 -11.88 -0.28 3.66
N TYR A 59 -12.95 0.51 3.74
CA TYR A 59 -14.02 0.30 4.71
C TYR A 59 -15.23 -0.36 4.06
N LYS A 60 -15.62 -1.53 4.58
CA LYS A 60 -16.80 -2.26 4.11
C LYS A 60 -17.39 -3.09 5.24
N ASN A 61 -18.71 -3.08 5.37
CA ASN A 61 -19.45 -3.85 6.37
C ASN A 61 -18.90 -3.63 7.79
N ASP A 62 -18.60 -2.39 8.16
CA ASP A 62 -18.03 -2.00 9.47
C ASP A 62 -16.64 -2.56 9.80
N HIS A 63 -15.89 -2.99 8.79
CA HIS A 63 -14.51 -3.43 8.93
C HIS A 63 -13.54 -2.54 8.15
N TYR A 64 -12.42 -2.22 8.79
CA TYR A 64 -11.25 -1.61 8.16
C TYR A 64 -10.30 -2.72 7.72
N VAL A 65 -10.15 -2.88 6.41
CA VAL A 65 -9.30 -3.93 5.85
C VAL A 65 -8.08 -3.28 5.20
N PRO A 66 -6.84 -3.55 5.65
CA PRO A 66 -5.64 -3.09 4.97
C PRO A 66 -5.45 -3.85 3.66
N LEU A 67 -5.34 -3.12 2.56
CA LEU A 67 -5.34 -3.68 1.20
C LEU A 67 -4.04 -3.39 0.45
N VAL A 68 -3.41 -2.26 0.76
CA VAL A 68 -2.11 -1.86 0.21
C VAL A 68 -1.16 -1.56 1.35
N PHE A 69 0.05 -2.10 1.27
CA PHE A 69 1.14 -1.83 2.19
C PHE A 69 2.32 -1.27 1.43
N CYS A 70 2.91 -0.18 1.90
CA CYS A 70 4.02 0.47 1.27
C CYS A 70 5.16 0.69 2.26
N LEU A 71 6.39 0.43 1.81
CA LEU A 71 7.61 0.81 2.51
C LEU A 71 8.18 2.04 1.80
N LEU A 72 8.24 3.15 2.53
CA LEU A 72 8.62 4.47 1.98
C LEU A 72 9.83 5.04 2.72
N VAL A 73 10.76 5.65 1.98
CA VAL A 73 11.96 6.29 2.53
C VAL A 73 11.75 7.72 3.01
N ASP A 74 10.62 8.34 2.68
CA ASP A 74 10.28 9.70 3.10
C ASP A 74 8.77 9.88 3.28
N LYS A 75 8.38 11.08 3.75
CA LYS A 75 6.98 11.52 3.95
C LYS A 75 6.58 12.58 2.94
N SER A 76 7.21 12.61 1.77
CA SER A 76 7.00 13.66 0.79
C SER A 76 5.69 13.46 0.02
N LYS A 77 5.07 14.59 -0.37
CA LYS A 77 3.90 14.58 -1.25
C LYS A 77 4.16 13.82 -2.55
N HIS A 78 5.39 13.91 -3.09
CA HIS A 78 5.80 13.24 -4.32
C HIS A 78 5.77 11.72 -4.17
N THR A 79 6.29 11.20 -3.06
CA THR A 79 6.28 9.77 -2.75
C THR A 79 4.87 9.24 -2.59
N TYR A 80 3.99 9.96 -1.88
CA TYR A 80 2.58 9.56 -1.78
C TYR A 80 1.86 9.61 -3.12
N ALA A 81 2.06 10.65 -3.93
CA ALA A 81 1.47 10.74 -5.26
C ALA A 81 1.94 9.59 -6.18
N PHE A 82 3.21 9.18 -6.05
CA PHE A 82 3.72 8.01 -6.76
C PHE A 82 3.02 6.71 -6.33
N VAL A 83 2.83 6.50 -5.02
CA VAL A 83 2.06 5.34 -4.51
C VAL A 83 0.64 5.34 -5.06
N PHE A 84 -0.09 6.45 -4.95
CA PHE A 84 -1.46 6.54 -5.44
C PHE A 84 -1.56 6.31 -6.94
N LYS A 85 -0.61 6.85 -7.73
CA LYS A 85 -0.55 6.56 -9.16
C LYS A 85 -0.40 5.06 -9.43
N LYS A 86 0.49 4.39 -8.69
CA LYS A 86 0.79 2.97 -8.90
C LYS A 86 -0.33 2.01 -8.56
N ILE A 87 -1.24 2.38 -7.65
CA ILE A 87 -2.40 1.54 -7.31
C ILE A 87 -3.62 1.83 -8.18
N THR A 88 -3.56 2.83 -9.06
CA THR A 88 -4.63 3.22 -10.01
C THR A 88 -4.30 2.89 -11.47
N GLU A 89 -3.08 2.43 -11.75
CA GLU A 89 -2.67 1.88 -13.05
C GLU A 89 -3.37 0.54 -13.33
#